data_AF-X1T6Y0-F1
#
_entry.id   AF-X1T6Y0-F1
#
_cell.length_a   1.000
_cell.length_b   1.000
_cell.length_c   1.000
_cell.angle_alpha   90.00
_cell.angle_beta   90.00
_cell.angle_gamma   90.00
#
_symmetry.space_group_name_H-M   'P 1'
#
loop_
_entity.id
_entity.type
_entity.pdbx_description
1 polymer ?
#
loop_
_entity_poly.entity_id
_entity_poly.type
_entity_poly.pdbx_seq_one_letter_code
_entity_poly.pdbx_strand_id
1 'polypeptide(L)'
;AQYEGFGDRHSELYIEDDKAREKARDKLLEENPIFRDDRRRVEAYQLEFPDDQIETYVEYSNLPAKGFEQERYLLEHAEFYKSMIDLKDLVPFDPGYKVPDAKYDEIYHQWEDLFEQYEAVTGTKSQRKAAREKILTANPEFAFDRRRREAYGNFVPEHLVDTYAEWFTTKPQKSDDPWFDEHPTQTYYGDDWWLMERMEFYDTMVAMGLWEERDFSKVPTKAVFALYKTYVGIPQGAPQLNYRARFPELDAWGVLKFGWVPIGQRGKKE
;
A
#
# COMPACT_ATOMS: atom_id res chain seq x y z
N ALA A 1 -43.62 -5.40 1.19
CA ALA A 1 -44.44 -4.54 0.31
C ALA A 1 -43.63 -3.42 -0.33
N GLN A 2 -42.99 -2.53 0.44
CA GLN A 2 -42.25 -1.39 -0.12
C GLN A 2 -40.97 -1.78 -0.91
N TYR A 3 -40.13 -2.66 -0.35
CA TYR A 3 -38.89 -3.11 -1.02
C TYR A 3 -39.12 -3.75 -2.40
N GLU A 4 -40.10 -4.66 -2.49
CA GLU A 4 -40.49 -5.31 -3.74
C GLU A 4 -41.18 -4.32 -4.70
N GLY A 5 -41.97 -3.39 -4.15
CA GLY A 5 -42.65 -2.34 -4.92
C GLY A 5 -41.69 -1.47 -5.75
N PHE A 6 -40.46 -1.25 -5.30
CA PHE A 6 -39.48 -0.52 -6.10
C PHE A 6 -39.14 -1.19 -7.44
N GLY A 7 -39.27 -2.52 -7.56
CA GLY A 7 -38.98 -3.29 -8.79
C GLY A 7 -40.19 -3.85 -9.52
N ASP A 8 -41.37 -3.78 -8.91
CA ASP A 8 -42.62 -4.22 -9.52
C ASP A 8 -43.17 -3.13 -10.45
N ARG A 9 -43.20 -3.40 -11.76
CA ARG A 9 -43.70 -2.47 -12.81
C ARG A 9 -45.16 -2.03 -12.61
N HIS A 10 -45.92 -2.75 -11.79
CA HIS A 10 -47.31 -2.43 -11.47
C HIS A 10 -47.47 -1.69 -10.14
N SER A 11 -46.38 -1.48 -9.39
CA SER A 11 -46.39 -0.73 -8.13
C SER A 11 -46.35 0.78 -8.37
N GLU A 12 -47.06 1.54 -7.54
CA GLU A 12 -46.93 3.00 -7.49
C GLU A 12 -45.52 3.46 -7.05
N LEU A 13 -44.74 2.55 -6.44
CA LEU A 13 -43.38 2.79 -6.00
C LEU A 13 -42.32 2.40 -7.03
N TYR A 14 -42.71 1.93 -8.21
CA TYR A 14 -41.78 1.45 -9.23
C TYR A 14 -40.72 2.49 -9.60
N ILE A 15 -39.46 2.07 -9.59
CA ILE A 15 -38.34 2.89 -10.05
C ILE A 15 -37.77 2.21 -11.30
N GLU A 16 -37.94 2.87 -12.46
CA GLU A 16 -37.50 2.33 -13.75
C GLU A 16 -35.98 2.21 -13.84
N ASP A 17 -35.25 3.24 -13.40
CA ASP A 17 -33.79 3.24 -13.42
C ASP A 17 -33.21 2.25 -12.40
N ASP A 18 -32.44 1.28 -12.90
CA ASP A 18 -31.91 0.18 -12.10
C ASP A 18 -31.04 0.65 -10.94
N LYS A 19 -30.21 1.68 -11.16
CA LYS A 19 -29.31 2.24 -10.14
C LYS A 19 -30.06 3.04 -9.08
N ALA A 20 -31.04 3.83 -9.49
CA ALA A 20 -31.91 4.56 -8.57
C ALA A 20 -32.73 3.59 -7.72
N ARG A 21 -33.17 2.47 -8.31
CA ARG A 21 -33.90 1.41 -7.62
C ARG A 21 -33.03 0.69 -6.59
N GLU A 22 -31.81 0.32 -6.96
CA GLU A 22 -30.81 -0.26 -6.06
C GLU A 22 -30.53 0.70 -4.89
N LYS A 23 -30.24 1.97 -5.16
CA LYS A 23 -30.01 2.98 -4.13
C LYS A 23 -31.20 3.18 -3.19
N ALA A 24 -32.44 3.15 -3.71
CA ALA A 24 -33.64 3.24 -2.88
C ALA A 24 -33.83 2.01 -1.99
N ARG A 25 -33.50 0.82 -2.49
CA ARG A 25 -33.50 -0.43 -1.74
C ARG A 25 -32.45 -0.42 -0.62
N ASP A 26 -31.23 -0.02 -0.93
CA ASP A 26 -30.14 0.06 0.05
C ASP A 26 -30.49 1.02 1.18
N LYS A 27 -30.99 2.22 0.82
CA LYS A 27 -31.46 3.20 1.80
C LYS A 27 -32.57 2.65 2.69
N LEU A 28 -33.55 1.94 2.13
CA LEU A 28 -34.64 1.34 2.91
C LEU A 28 -34.09 0.29 3.89
N LEU A 29 -33.13 -0.53 3.48
CA LEU A 29 -32.51 -1.55 4.33
C LEU A 29 -31.64 -0.93 5.42
N GLU A 30 -30.92 0.15 5.13
CA GLU A 30 -30.13 0.93 6.10
C GLU A 30 -31.03 1.57 7.18
N GLU A 31 -32.16 2.15 6.77
CA GLU A 31 -33.13 2.77 7.69
C GLU A 31 -33.95 1.73 8.49
N ASN A 32 -33.95 0.45 8.09
CA ASN A 32 -34.76 -0.61 8.70
C ASN A 32 -33.92 -1.87 8.97
N PRO A 33 -32.98 -1.84 9.93
CA PRO A 33 -32.03 -2.94 10.15
C PRO A 33 -32.71 -4.26 10.54
N ILE A 34 -33.79 -4.22 11.33
CA ILE A 34 -34.55 -5.44 11.67
C ILE A 34 -35.14 -6.09 10.42
N PHE A 35 -35.76 -5.29 9.54
CA PHE A 35 -36.34 -5.79 8.30
C PHE A 35 -35.27 -6.36 7.37
N ARG A 36 -34.11 -5.69 7.29
CA ARG A 36 -32.94 -6.19 6.56
C ARG A 36 -32.50 -7.56 7.08
N ASP A 37 -32.37 -7.70 8.40
CA ASP A 37 -31.95 -8.95 9.03
C ASP A 37 -32.99 -10.07 8.86
N ASP A 38 -34.28 -9.77 9.02
CA ASP A 38 -35.37 -10.73 8.78
C ASP A 38 -35.39 -11.25 7.34
N ARG A 39 -35.07 -10.39 6.35
CA ARG A 39 -34.93 -10.84 4.96
C ARG A 39 -33.76 -11.80 4.79
N ARG A 40 -32.63 -11.55 5.45
CA ARG A 40 -31.48 -12.49 5.45
C ARG A 40 -31.85 -13.81 6.13
N ARG A 41 -32.64 -13.79 7.23
CA ARG A 41 -33.16 -15.01 7.86
C ARG A 41 -34.03 -15.82 6.89
N VAL A 42 -34.97 -15.16 6.21
CA VAL A 42 -35.82 -15.81 5.19
C VAL A 42 -34.97 -16.43 4.08
N GLU A 43 -33.96 -15.71 3.60
CA GLU A 43 -33.03 -16.23 2.60
C GLU A 43 -32.26 -17.46 3.12
N ALA A 44 -31.74 -17.41 4.35
CA ALA A 44 -31.04 -18.55 4.97
C ALA A 44 -31.94 -19.80 5.07
N TYR A 45 -33.21 -19.63 5.47
CA TYR A 45 -34.18 -20.73 5.46
C TYR A 45 -34.48 -21.27 4.06
N GLN A 46 -34.58 -20.40 3.06
CA GLN A 46 -34.81 -20.80 1.66
C GLN A 46 -33.64 -21.61 1.08
N LEU A 47 -32.44 -21.36 1.58
CA LEU A 47 -31.22 -22.07 1.24
C LEU A 47 -30.99 -23.32 2.10
N GLU A 48 -31.93 -23.63 3.00
CA GLU A 48 -31.87 -24.79 3.89
C GLU A 48 -30.66 -24.78 4.85
N PHE A 49 -30.21 -23.58 5.28
CA PHE A 49 -29.24 -23.49 6.37
C PHE A 49 -29.82 -24.12 7.65
N PRO A 50 -28.99 -24.83 8.44
CA PRO A 50 -29.40 -25.31 9.77
C PRO A 50 -29.92 -24.16 10.65
N ASP A 51 -30.96 -24.44 11.46
CA ASP A 51 -31.60 -23.45 12.33
C ASP A 51 -30.59 -22.71 13.24
N ASP A 52 -29.55 -23.41 13.71
CA ASP A 52 -28.50 -22.86 14.57
C ASP A 52 -27.46 -22.01 13.81
N GLN A 53 -27.49 -22.01 12.48
CA GLN A 53 -26.62 -21.20 11.61
C GLN A 53 -27.34 -19.99 10.99
N ILE A 54 -28.65 -19.83 11.21
CA ILE A 54 -29.44 -18.73 10.62
C ILE A 54 -28.90 -17.37 11.06
N GLU A 55 -28.63 -17.17 12.35
CA GLU A 55 -28.09 -15.90 12.85
C GLU A 55 -26.64 -15.67 12.40
N THR A 56 -25.84 -16.74 12.26
CA THR A 56 -24.49 -16.68 11.68
C THR A 56 -24.53 -16.21 10.21
N TYR A 57 -25.52 -16.68 9.43
CA TYR A 57 -25.74 -16.18 8.07
C TYR A 57 -26.12 -14.70 8.05
N VAL A 58 -26.99 -14.27 8.97
CA VAL A 58 -27.40 -12.87 9.10
C VAL A 58 -26.20 -11.97 9.42
N GLU A 59 -25.37 -12.38 10.40
CA GLU A 59 -24.15 -11.67 10.78
C GLU A 59 -23.15 -11.60 9.62
N TYR A 60 -22.80 -12.74 9.00
CA TYR A 60 -21.93 -12.80 7.83
C TYR A 60 -22.41 -11.87 6.71
N SER A 61 -23.70 -11.93 6.40
CA SER A 61 -24.28 -11.14 5.31
C SER A 61 -24.32 -9.64 5.63
N ASN A 62 -24.32 -9.28 6.92
CA ASN A 62 -24.22 -7.90 7.40
C ASN A 62 -22.79 -7.33 7.30
N LEU A 63 -21.77 -8.17 7.17
CA LEU A 63 -20.40 -7.70 6.98
C LEU A 63 -20.22 -7.01 5.62
N PRO A 64 -19.39 -5.96 5.55
CA PRO A 64 -18.98 -5.31 4.30
C PRO A 64 -18.49 -6.32 3.27
N ALA A 65 -19.02 -6.21 2.05
CA ALA A 65 -18.58 -7.04 0.93
C ALA A 65 -17.20 -6.61 0.38
N LYS A 66 -16.77 -5.38 0.67
CA LYS A 66 -15.46 -4.85 0.28
C LYS A 66 -14.49 -5.03 1.45
N GLY A 67 -13.31 -5.58 1.16
CA GLY A 67 -12.31 -5.89 2.18
C GLY A 67 -12.17 -7.40 2.36
N PHE A 68 -11.80 -7.83 3.56
CA PHE A 68 -11.59 -9.23 3.91
C PHE A 68 -12.36 -9.69 5.16
N GLU A 69 -13.33 -8.91 5.62
CA GLU A 69 -14.09 -9.23 6.84
C GLU A 69 -14.93 -10.50 6.68
N GLN A 70 -15.58 -10.66 5.53
CA GLN A 70 -16.35 -11.86 5.21
C GLN A 70 -15.46 -13.11 5.19
N GLU A 71 -14.28 -13.03 4.56
CA GLU A 71 -13.33 -14.13 4.50
C GLU A 71 -12.78 -14.48 5.89
N ARG A 72 -12.44 -13.47 6.71
CA ARG A 72 -12.00 -13.69 8.09
C ARG A 72 -13.09 -14.38 8.91
N TYR A 73 -14.32 -13.90 8.78
CA TYR A 73 -15.47 -14.48 9.47
C TYR A 73 -15.69 -15.95 9.09
N LEU A 74 -15.61 -16.29 7.81
CA LEU A 74 -15.73 -17.68 7.34
C LEU A 74 -14.62 -18.58 7.90
N LEU A 75 -13.38 -18.10 7.95
CA LEU A 75 -12.27 -18.87 8.53
C LEU A 75 -12.41 -19.10 10.04
N GLU A 76 -13.02 -18.15 10.77
CA GLU A 76 -13.29 -18.26 12.21
C GLU A 76 -14.50 -19.14 12.52
N HIS A 77 -15.42 -19.32 11.56
CA HIS A 77 -16.66 -20.10 11.70
C HIS A 77 -16.68 -21.31 10.76
N ALA A 78 -15.76 -22.26 10.96
CA ALA A 78 -15.51 -23.38 10.03
C ALA A 78 -16.76 -24.23 9.67
N GLU A 79 -17.64 -24.51 10.63
CA GLU A 79 -18.88 -25.26 10.35
C GLU A 79 -19.86 -24.48 9.48
N PHE A 80 -19.99 -23.17 9.70
CA PHE A 80 -20.79 -22.29 8.86
C PHE A 80 -20.18 -22.12 7.47
N TYR A 81 -18.86 -22.00 7.40
CA TYR A 81 -18.14 -21.95 6.13
C TYR A 81 -18.38 -23.19 5.26
N LYS A 82 -18.39 -24.38 5.88
CA LYS A 82 -18.76 -25.61 5.18
C LYS A 82 -20.18 -25.54 4.61
N SER A 83 -21.16 -25.07 5.37
CA SER A 83 -22.52 -24.86 4.88
C SER A 83 -22.58 -23.83 3.75
N MET A 84 -21.79 -22.75 3.81
CA MET A 84 -21.68 -21.76 2.74
C MET A 84 -21.14 -22.38 1.43
N ILE A 85 -20.15 -23.27 1.51
CA ILE A 85 -19.67 -24.04 0.36
C ILE A 85 -20.80 -24.92 -0.20
N ASP A 86 -21.44 -25.71 0.66
CA ASP A 86 -22.42 -26.72 0.25
C ASP A 86 -23.73 -26.11 -0.30
N LEU A 87 -24.22 -25.01 0.30
CA LEU A 87 -25.55 -24.43 0.02
C LEU A 87 -25.52 -23.22 -0.93
N LYS A 88 -24.44 -22.42 -0.91
CA LYS A 88 -24.28 -21.23 -1.77
C LYS A 88 -23.33 -21.46 -2.94
N ASP A 89 -22.85 -22.70 -3.13
CA ASP A 89 -21.85 -23.07 -4.15
C ASP A 89 -20.61 -22.17 -4.08
N LEU A 90 -20.22 -21.81 -2.85
CA LEU A 90 -19.07 -20.94 -2.63
C LEU A 90 -17.78 -21.74 -2.89
N VAL A 91 -16.89 -21.19 -3.72
CA VAL A 91 -15.62 -21.85 -4.04
C VAL A 91 -14.76 -21.94 -2.78
N PRO A 92 -14.34 -23.13 -2.34
CA PRO A 92 -13.47 -23.28 -1.18
C PRO A 92 -12.16 -22.51 -1.34
N PHE A 93 -11.62 -22.01 -0.23
CA PHE A 93 -10.34 -21.33 -0.19
C PHE A 93 -9.23 -22.33 -0.54
N ASP A 94 -8.26 -21.89 -1.32
CA ASP A 94 -7.10 -22.69 -1.65
C ASP A 94 -6.32 -23.07 -0.37
N PRO A 95 -5.69 -24.26 -0.32
CA PRO A 95 -4.77 -24.59 0.76
C PRO A 95 -3.67 -23.54 0.90
N GLY A 96 -3.62 -22.87 2.06
CA GLY A 96 -2.67 -21.79 2.31
C GLY A 96 -3.19 -20.39 1.95
N TYR A 97 -4.48 -20.23 1.64
CA TYR A 97 -5.13 -18.93 1.59
C TYR A 97 -4.88 -18.17 2.90
N LYS A 98 -4.46 -16.91 2.77
CA LYS A 98 -4.18 -16.03 3.90
C LYS A 98 -5.10 -14.83 3.81
N VAL A 99 -5.66 -14.46 4.94
CA VAL A 99 -6.44 -13.23 5.10
C VAL A 99 -5.56 -12.19 5.78
N PRO A 100 -5.47 -10.95 5.26
CA PRO A 100 -4.77 -9.86 5.93
C PRO A 100 -5.27 -9.63 7.37
N ASP A 101 -4.46 -8.96 8.17
CA ASP A 101 -4.84 -8.53 9.53
C ASP A 101 -6.09 -7.62 9.51
N ALA A 102 -6.87 -7.62 10.59
CA ALA A 102 -8.08 -6.78 10.72
C ALA A 102 -7.83 -5.29 10.52
N LYS A 103 -6.62 -4.83 10.85
CA LYS A 103 -6.19 -3.46 10.58
C LYS A 103 -6.26 -3.07 9.10
N TYR A 104 -6.22 -4.03 8.17
CA TYR A 104 -6.45 -3.77 6.75
C TYR A 104 -7.83 -3.15 6.48
N ASP A 105 -8.86 -3.72 7.11
CA ASP A 105 -10.26 -3.32 6.96
C ASP A 105 -10.56 -2.10 7.85
N GLU A 106 -10.03 -2.06 9.08
CA GLU A 106 -10.17 -0.91 9.99
C GLU A 106 -9.65 0.39 9.35
N ILE A 107 -8.48 0.35 8.68
CA ILE A 107 -7.92 1.51 7.96
C ILE A 107 -8.84 1.90 6.80
N TYR A 108 -9.47 0.93 6.12
CA TYR A 108 -10.42 1.24 5.05
C TYR A 108 -11.62 2.01 5.60
N HIS A 109 -12.25 1.51 6.67
CA HIS A 109 -13.40 2.17 7.30
C HIS A 109 -13.08 3.54 7.84
N GLN A 110 -11.91 3.72 8.46
CA GLN A 110 -11.44 5.02 8.93
C GLN A 110 -11.38 6.07 7.81
N TRP A 111 -11.06 5.65 6.58
CA TRP A 111 -10.82 6.52 5.45
C TRP A 111 -11.72 6.23 4.24
N GLU A 112 -12.91 5.67 4.47
CA GLU A 112 -13.76 5.11 3.42
C GLU A 112 -14.03 6.14 2.30
N ASP A 113 -14.48 7.34 2.67
CA ASP A 113 -14.75 8.43 1.73
C ASP A 113 -13.53 8.81 0.88
N LEU A 114 -12.32 8.80 1.47
CA LEU A 114 -11.08 9.14 0.74
C LEU A 114 -10.63 7.98 -0.15
N PHE A 115 -10.83 6.73 0.26
CA PHE A 115 -10.60 5.57 -0.61
C PHE A 115 -11.52 5.60 -1.81
N GLU A 116 -12.82 5.82 -1.61
CA GLU A 116 -13.80 5.94 -2.68
C GLU A 116 -13.46 7.08 -3.64
N GLN A 117 -13.11 8.26 -3.12
CA GLN A 117 -12.64 9.37 -3.95
C GLN A 117 -11.37 9.03 -4.74
N TYR A 118 -10.40 8.35 -4.11
CA TYR A 118 -9.14 7.96 -4.73
C TYR A 118 -9.32 6.91 -5.85
N GLU A 119 -10.22 5.96 -5.63
CA GLU A 119 -10.55 4.87 -6.56
C GLU A 119 -11.41 5.37 -7.73
N ALA A 120 -12.35 6.29 -7.47
CA ALA A 120 -13.21 6.92 -8.47
C ALA A 120 -12.48 7.84 -9.46
N VAL A 121 -11.20 8.15 -9.24
CA VAL A 121 -10.40 8.95 -10.19
C VAL A 121 -10.28 8.26 -11.55
N THR A 122 -10.88 8.86 -12.58
CA THR A 122 -10.85 8.39 -13.98
C THR A 122 -9.96 9.27 -14.88
N GLY A 123 -9.81 8.92 -16.16
CA GLY A 123 -8.99 9.65 -17.14
C GLY A 123 -7.72 8.90 -17.57
N THR A 124 -6.78 9.57 -18.24
CA THR A 124 -5.49 8.99 -18.68
C THR A 124 -4.58 8.63 -17.49
N LYS A 125 -3.57 7.76 -17.69
CA LYS A 125 -2.61 7.38 -16.63
C LYS A 125 -1.97 8.61 -15.95
N SER A 126 -1.62 9.64 -16.73
CA SER A 126 -1.04 10.88 -16.20
C SER A 126 -2.06 11.71 -15.40
N GLN A 127 -3.29 11.84 -15.90
CA GLN A 127 -4.37 12.55 -15.18
C GLN A 127 -4.72 11.85 -13.86
N ARG A 128 -4.86 10.52 -13.88
CA ARG A 128 -5.15 9.75 -12.66
C ARG A 128 -4.03 9.90 -11.63
N LYS A 129 -2.76 9.81 -12.07
CA LYS A 129 -1.61 10.03 -11.19
C LYS A 129 -1.65 11.42 -10.56
N ALA A 130 -1.85 12.47 -11.35
CA ALA A 130 -1.87 13.84 -10.84
C ALA A 130 -3.05 14.12 -9.88
N ALA A 131 -4.25 13.60 -10.18
CA ALA A 131 -5.42 13.76 -9.31
C ALA A 131 -5.27 12.99 -7.99
N ARG A 132 -4.78 11.74 -8.04
CA ARG A 132 -4.47 10.95 -6.85
C ARG A 132 -3.38 11.59 -6.00
N GLU A 133 -2.34 12.13 -6.61
CA GLU A 133 -1.28 12.86 -5.91
C GLU A 133 -1.87 14.03 -5.11
N LYS A 134 -2.77 14.83 -5.71
CA LYS A 134 -3.44 15.93 -5.00
C LYS A 134 -4.19 15.47 -3.76
N ILE A 135 -4.91 14.34 -3.83
CA ILE A 135 -5.62 13.76 -2.68
C ILE A 135 -4.62 13.38 -1.58
N LEU A 136 -3.53 12.70 -1.95
CA LEU A 136 -2.50 12.25 -1.00
C LEU A 136 -1.75 13.43 -0.37
N THR A 137 -1.37 14.44 -1.16
CA THR A 137 -0.72 15.65 -0.64
C THR A 137 -1.64 16.44 0.30
N ALA A 138 -2.94 16.51 0.01
CA ALA A 138 -3.90 17.22 0.85
C ALA A 138 -4.23 16.45 2.15
N ASN A 139 -4.03 15.13 2.19
CA ASN A 139 -4.38 14.26 3.31
C ASN A 139 -3.18 13.37 3.68
N PRO A 140 -2.14 13.91 4.33
CA PRO A 140 -0.91 13.17 4.60
C PRO A 140 -1.10 11.95 5.53
N GLU A 141 -2.01 12.03 6.51
CA GLU A 141 -2.35 10.89 7.37
C GLU A 141 -3.00 9.75 6.58
N PHE A 142 -3.98 10.07 5.73
CA PHE A 142 -4.55 9.10 4.79
C PHE A 142 -3.48 8.51 3.85
N ALA A 143 -2.55 9.33 3.35
CA ALA A 143 -1.47 8.83 2.50
C ALA A 143 -0.59 7.82 3.24
N PHE A 144 -0.32 8.05 4.52
CA PHE A 144 0.43 7.14 5.39
C PHE A 144 -0.36 5.85 5.67
N ASP A 145 -1.60 5.95 6.17
CA ASP A 145 -2.44 4.80 6.49
C ASP A 145 -2.78 3.96 5.26
N ARG A 146 -2.96 4.58 4.08
CA ARG A 146 -3.09 3.85 2.81
C ARG A 146 -1.90 2.93 2.56
N ARG A 147 -0.69 3.35 2.93
CA ARG A 147 0.51 2.50 2.80
C ARG A 147 0.59 1.43 3.90
N ARG A 148 0.08 1.70 5.10
CA ARG A 148 -0.07 0.66 6.14
C ARG A 148 -1.04 -0.43 5.69
N ARG A 149 -2.20 -0.05 5.12
CA ARG A 149 -3.16 -0.99 4.52
C ARG A 149 -2.52 -1.81 3.40
N GLU A 150 -1.73 -1.18 2.53
CA GLU A 150 -0.94 -1.89 1.51
C GLU A 150 0.05 -2.90 2.12
N ALA A 151 0.72 -2.53 3.21
CA ALA A 151 1.63 -3.42 3.94
C ALA A 151 0.88 -4.65 4.50
N TYR A 152 -0.28 -4.46 5.12
CA TYR A 152 -1.14 -5.55 5.59
C TYR A 152 -1.58 -6.48 4.46
N GLY A 153 -1.99 -5.92 3.33
CA GLY A 153 -2.38 -6.69 2.15
C GLY A 153 -1.22 -7.50 1.55
N ASN A 154 0.01 -7.03 1.73
CA ASN A 154 1.23 -7.73 1.35
C ASN A 154 1.77 -8.65 2.47
N PHE A 155 1.07 -8.79 3.59
CA PHE A 155 1.49 -9.58 4.75
C PHE A 155 2.84 -9.18 5.35
N VAL A 156 3.16 -7.89 5.33
CA VAL A 156 4.35 -7.34 6.00
C VAL A 156 4.22 -7.56 7.51
N PRO A 157 5.27 -8.00 8.23
CA PRO A 157 5.22 -8.16 9.68
C PRO A 157 4.76 -6.89 10.38
N GLU A 158 3.89 -7.03 11.39
CA GLU A 158 3.24 -5.92 12.09
C GLU A 158 4.22 -4.83 12.55
N HIS A 159 5.37 -5.21 13.12
CA HIS A 159 6.36 -4.25 13.61
C HIS A 159 7.09 -3.47 12.50
N LEU A 160 6.93 -3.87 11.24
CA LEU A 160 7.50 -3.23 10.06
C LEU A 160 6.47 -2.45 9.23
N VAL A 161 5.17 -2.50 9.58
CA VAL A 161 4.09 -1.84 8.82
C VAL A 161 4.30 -0.32 8.75
N ASP A 162 4.65 0.32 9.87
CA ASP A 162 4.89 1.77 9.88
C ASP A 162 6.18 2.12 9.12
N THR A 163 7.19 1.26 9.19
CA THR A 163 8.43 1.44 8.40
C THR A 163 8.16 1.31 6.91
N TYR A 164 7.27 0.39 6.49
CA TYR A 164 6.78 0.31 5.12
C TYR A 164 6.08 1.59 4.70
N ALA A 165 5.18 2.11 5.54
CA ALA A 165 4.48 3.36 5.25
C ALA A 165 5.43 4.56 5.13
N GLU A 166 6.39 4.70 6.05
CA GLU A 166 7.45 5.72 6.01
C GLU A 166 8.24 5.66 4.69
N TRP A 167 8.66 4.47 4.26
CA TRP A 167 9.41 4.29 3.01
C TRP A 167 8.68 4.86 1.78
N PHE A 168 7.36 4.79 1.75
CA PHE A 168 6.57 5.25 0.61
C PHE A 168 6.03 6.68 0.74
N THR A 169 6.15 7.30 1.92
CA THR A 169 5.53 8.60 2.19
C THR A 169 6.52 9.65 2.67
N THR A 170 7.43 9.32 3.59
CA THR A 170 8.27 10.28 4.32
C THR A 170 9.76 10.02 4.18
N LYS A 171 10.18 8.98 3.46
CA LYS A 171 11.62 8.77 3.21
C LYS A 171 12.25 10.00 2.54
N PRO A 172 13.54 10.28 2.82
CA PRO A 172 14.27 11.33 2.15
C PRO A 172 14.15 11.23 0.62
N GLN A 173 13.76 12.34 -0.01
CA GLN A 173 13.68 12.47 -1.45
C GLN A 173 14.84 13.31 -1.98
N LYS A 174 15.19 13.09 -3.25
CA LYS A 174 16.20 13.89 -3.95
C LYS A 174 15.85 15.39 -3.95
N SER A 175 14.55 15.71 -4.01
CA SER A 175 14.02 17.08 -4.00
C SER A 175 14.19 17.81 -2.66
N ASP A 176 14.48 17.10 -1.57
CA ASP A 176 14.60 17.70 -0.24
C ASP A 176 15.97 18.37 -0.02
N ASP A 177 16.90 18.20 -0.96
CA ASP A 177 18.29 18.63 -0.86
C ASP A 177 18.62 19.57 -2.04
N PRO A 178 18.60 20.90 -1.82
CA PRO A 178 18.78 21.91 -2.87
C PRO A 178 20.08 21.79 -3.67
N TRP A 179 21.09 21.08 -3.14
CA TRP A 179 22.33 20.81 -3.87
C TRP A 179 22.07 20.09 -5.21
N PHE A 180 21.01 19.27 -5.28
CA PHE A 180 20.64 18.56 -6.50
C PHE A 180 19.92 19.42 -7.53
N ASP A 181 19.40 20.60 -7.17
CA ASP A 181 18.88 21.56 -8.15
C ASP A 181 20.01 22.09 -9.04
N GLU A 182 21.18 22.31 -8.45
CA GLU A 182 22.40 22.72 -9.17
C GLU A 182 23.12 21.53 -9.83
N HIS A 183 22.88 20.30 -9.34
CA HIS A 183 23.58 19.08 -9.76
C HIS A 183 22.61 17.93 -10.10
N PRO A 184 21.68 18.12 -11.06
CA PRO A 184 20.58 17.18 -11.29
C PRO A 184 21.01 15.80 -11.78
N THR A 185 22.19 15.72 -12.42
CA THR A 185 22.77 14.47 -12.93
C THR A 185 23.49 13.64 -11.88
N GLN A 186 23.72 14.18 -10.69
CA GLN A 186 24.42 13.46 -9.63
C GLN A 186 23.52 12.40 -8.99
N THR A 187 24.13 11.29 -8.59
CA THR A 187 23.46 10.18 -7.91
C THR A 187 23.02 10.61 -6.51
N TYR A 188 21.77 10.29 -6.17
CA TYR A 188 21.22 10.44 -4.82
C TYR A 188 21.36 9.12 -4.06
N TYR A 189 21.75 9.18 -2.79
CA TYR A 189 21.93 8.00 -1.92
C TYR A 189 21.05 8.07 -0.66
N GLY A 190 20.13 9.03 -0.56
CA GLY A 190 19.36 9.24 0.67
C GLY A 190 18.41 8.09 0.98
N ASP A 191 17.85 7.44 -0.04
CA ASP A 191 17.03 6.25 0.12
C ASP A 191 17.88 5.03 0.50
N ASP A 192 19.06 4.87 -0.09
CA ASP A 192 20.00 3.81 0.28
C ASP A 192 20.46 3.94 1.75
N TRP A 193 20.80 5.15 2.21
CA TRP A 193 21.15 5.36 3.62
C TRP A 193 19.99 5.07 4.56
N TRP A 194 18.77 5.45 4.19
CA TRP A 194 17.58 5.15 4.97
C TRP A 194 17.37 3.64 5.13
N LEU A 195 17.61 2.86 4.05
CA LEU A 195 17.55 1.39 4.08
C LEU A 195 18.68 0.79 4.92
N MET A 196 19.91 1.29 4.78
CA MET A 196 21.05 0.81 5.57
C MET A 196 20.87 1.05 7.08
N GLU A 197 20.09 2.07 7.47
CA GLU A 197 19.71 2.32 8.87
C GLU A 197 18.54 1.41 9.35
N ARG A 198 17.89 0.70 8.42
CA ARG A 198 16.70 -0.16 8.65
C ARG A 198 16.86 -1.50 7.93
N MET A 199 17.99 -2.16 8.13
CA MET A 199 18.33 -3.40 7.41
C MET A 199 17.30 -4.51 7.59
N GLU A 200 16.71 -4.67 8.79
CA GLU A 200 15.65 -5.66 9.03
C GLU A 200 14.46 -5.48 8.06
N PHE A 201 14.03 -4.24 7.87
CA PHE A 201 12.95 -3.93 6.95
C PHE A 201 13.35 -4.28 5.51
N TYR A 202 14.54 -3.85 5.08
CA TYR A 202 15.06 -4.14 3.75
C TYR A 202 15.14 -5.65 3.47
N ASP A 203 15.78 -6.40 4.37
CA ASP A 203 15.97 -7.85 4.25
C ASP A 203 14.61 -8.57 4.22
N THR A 204 13.64 -8.11 5.01
CA THR A 204 12.27 -8.64 5.00
C THR A 204 11.59 -8.42 3.66
N MET A 205 11.69 -7.22 3.07
CA MET A 205 11.06 -6.93 1.78
C MET A 205 11.67 -7.77 0.65
N VAL A 206 12.98 -8.03 0.69
CA VAL A 206 13.67 -8.94 -0.25
C VAL A 206 13.23 -10.39 -0.02
N ALA A 207 13.20 -10.86 1.23
CA ALA A 207 12.81 -12.24 1.56
C ALA A 207 11.35 -12.55 1.18
N MET A 208 10.47 -11.54 1.24
CA MET A 208 9.07 -11.64 0.79
C MET A 208 8.92 -11.56 -0.73
N GLY A 209 10.00 -11.30 -1.48
CA GLY A 209 9.97 -11.14 -2.94
C GLY A 209 9.32 -9.83 -3.39
N LEU A 210 9.15 -8.86 -2.48
CA LEU A 210 8.60 -7.55 -2.82
C LEU A 210 9.64 -6.67 -3.50
N TRP A 211 10.92 -6.81 -3.14
CA TRP A 211 12.05 -6.04 -3.69
C TRP A 211 13.19 -6.92 -4.21
N GLU A 212 14.00 -6.34 -5.10
CA GLU A 212 15.26 -6.91 -5.56
C GLU A 212 16.42 -6.55 -4.63
N GLU A 213 17.46 -7.41 -4.63
CA GLU A 213 18.71 -7.16 -3.92
C GLU A 213 19.41 -5.88 -4.44
N ARG A 214 19.94 -5.07 -3.52
CA ARG A 214 20.64 -3.81 -3.77
C ARG A 214 22.08 -3.94 -3.33
N ASP A 215 22.99 -3.46 -4.18
CA ASP A 215 24.43 -3.43 -3.87
C ASP A 215 24.78 -2.18 -3.04
N PHE A 216 24.70 -2.32 -1.72
CA PHE A 216 25.10 -1.25 -0.78
C PHE A 216 26.62 -1.03 -0.71
N SER A 217 27.45 -1.90 -1.31
CA SER A 217 28.92 -1.76 -1.23
C SER A 217 29.45 -0.49 -1.92
N LYS A 218 28.68 0.08 -2.84
CA LYS A 218 29.01 1.31 -3.58
C LYS A 218 28.40 2.57 -2.98
N VAL A 219 27.62 2.43 -1.90
CA VAL A 219 26.96 3.54 -1.22
C VAL A 219 27.99 4.19 -0.27
N PRO A 220 28.35 5.47 -0.48
CA PRO A 220 29.28 6.15 0.42
C PRO A 220 28.64 6.33 1.79
N THR A 221 29.42 6.57 2.84
CA THR A 221 28.85 7.14 4.08
C THR A 221 28.36 8.56 3.84
N LYS A 222 27.44 9.06 4.69
CA LYS A 222 26.98 10.46 4.63
C LYS A 222 28.14 11.47 4.66
N ALA A 223 29.17 11.20 5.47
CA ALA A 223 30.37 12.04 5.57
C ALA A 223 31.20 12.05 4.27
N VAL A 224 31.43 10.89 3.67
CA VAL A 224 32.16 10.78 2.39
C VAL A 224 31.39 11.48 1.27
N PHE A 225 30.06 11.34 1.23
CA PHE A 225 29.25 12.04 0.23
C PHE A 225 29.25 13.56 0.42
N ALA A 226 29.30 14.06 1.66
CA ALA A 226 29.46 15.49 1.91
C ALA A 226 30.78 16.03 1.33
N LEU A 227 31.88 15.29 1.46
CA LEU A 227 33.16 15.62 0.82
C LEU A 227 33.05 15.59 -0.71
N TYR A 228 32.31 14.62 -1.25
CA TYR A 228 32.06 14.53 -2.68
C TYR A 228 31.29 15.74 -3.21
N LYS A 229 30.27 16.22 -2.49
CA LYS A 229 29.53 17.43 -2.88
C LYS A 229 30.46 18.64 -3.01
N THR A 230 31.40 18.81 -2.07
CA THR A 230 32.43 19.84 -2.17
C THR A 230 33.35 19.61 -3.37
N TYR A 231 33.82 18.36 -3.57
CA TYR A 231 34.70 17.99 -4.68
C TYR A 231 34.13 18.33 -6.06
N VAL A 232 32.82 18.12 -6.26
CA VAL A 232 32.14 18.42 -7.54
C VAL A 232 32.23 19.91 -7.90
N GLY A 233 32.24 20.81 -6.92
CA GLY A 233 32.39 22.25 -7.13
C GLY A 233 33.83 22.75 -7.34
N ILE A 234 34.84 21.90 -7.17
CA ILE A 234 36.25 22.29 -7.29
C ILE A 234 36.66 22.29 -8.78
N PRO A 235 37.41 23.30 -9.26
CA PRO A 235 37.93 23.31 -10.62
C PRO A 235 38.71 22.03 -10.96
N GLN A 236 38.48 21.50 -12.16
CA GLN A 236 39.13 20.28 -12.63
C GLN A 236 40.66 20.43 -12.66
N GLY A 237 41.37 19.30 -12.51
CA GLY A 237 42.84 19.25 -12.55
C GLY A 237 43.48 19.24 -11.17
N ALA A 238 44.56 20.02 -10.99
CA ALA A 238 45.36 19.99 -9.77
C ALA A 238 44.57 20.29 -8.47
N PRO A 239 43.59 21.23 -8.43
CA PRO A 239 42.81 21.48 -7.22
C PRO A 239 42.01 20.26 -6.74
N GLN A 240 41.34 19.55 -7.66
CA GLN A 240 40.62 18.31 -7.34
C GLN A 240 41.55 17.19 -6.86
N LEU A 241 42.72 17.05 -7.47
CA LEU A 241 43.71 16.04 -7.04
C LEU A 241 44.25 16.34 -5.65
N ASN A 242 44.55 17.61 -5.36
CA ASN A 242 44.97 18.04 -4.02
C ASN A 242 43.87 17.82 -2.97
N TYR A 243 42.61 18.02 -3.34
CA TYR A 243 41.49 17.74 -2.46
C TYR A 243 41.38 16.24 -2.16
N ARG A 244 41.41 15.38 -3.18
CA ARG A 244 41.42 13.91 -3.00
C ARG A 244 42.60 13.43 -2.15
N ALA A 245 43.79 14.01 -2.33
CA ALA A 245 44.96 13.68 -1.52
C ALA A 245 44.77 14.00 -0.02
N ARG A 246 43.94 15.00 0.32
CA ARG A 246 43.62 15.38 1.70
C ARG A 246 42.51 14.54 2.34
N PHE A 247 41.66 13.90 1.51
CA PHE A 247 40.49 13.13 1.93
C PHE A 247 40.56 11.70 1.35
N PRO A 248 41.41 10.82 1.92
CA PRO A 248 41.66 9.48 1.36
C PRO A 248 40.40 8.60 1.30
N GLU A 249 39.42 8.80 2.18
CA GLU A 249 38.12 8.12 2.17
C GLU A 249 37.28 8.48 0.93
N LEU A 250 37.34 9.74 0.49
CA LEU A 250 36.72 10.18 -0.76
C LEU A 250 37.45 9.58 -1.96
N ASP A 251 38.79 9.53 -1.93
CA ASP A 251 39.59 8.90 -2.98
C ASP A 251 39.24 7.42 -3.12
N ALA A 252 39.23 6.69 -2.01
CA ALA A 252 38.93 5.26 -1.96
C ALA A 252 37.52 4.95 -2.48
N TRP A 253 36.51 5.69 -2.02
CA TRP A 253 35.15 5.53 -2.54
C TRP A 253 35.04 5.91 -4.01
N GLY A 254 35.71 6.98 -4.46
CA GLY A 254 35.69 7.38 -5.87
C GLY A 254 36.40 6.39 -6.80
N VAL A 255 37.45 5.72 -6.33
CA VAL A 255 38.08 4.58 -7.02
C VAL A 255 37.06 3.44 -7.19
N LEU A 256 36.37 3.07 -6.11
CA LEU A 256 35.36 2.00 -6.11
C LEU A 256 34.15 2.32 -7.00
N LYS A 257 33.59 3.52 -6.85
CA LYS A 257 32.33 3.92 -7.51
C LYS A 257 32.52 4.33 -8.96
N PHE A 258 33.57 5.08 -9.25
CA PHE A 258 33.77 5.75 -10.55
C PHE A 258 34.99 5.23 -11.31
N GLY A 259 35.74 4.25 -10.77
CA GLY A 259 36.95 3.73 -11.40
C GLY A 259 38.09 4.75 -11.45
N TRP A 260 38.15 5.70 -10.51
CA TRP A 260 39.27 6.64 -10.46
C TRP A 260 40.60 5.92 -10.27
N VAL A 261 41.66 6.44 -10.89
CA VAL A 261 43.04 6.02 -10.55
C VAL A 261 43.36 6.51 -9.14
N PRO A 262 43.80 5.65 -8.20
CA PRO A 262 44.18 6.03 -6.84
C PRO A 262 45.23 7.14 -6.83
N ILE A 263 45.11 8.10 -5.92
CA ILE A 263 45.97 9.30 -5.94
C ILE A 263 47.46 8.95 -5.79
N GLY A 264 47.80 7.96 -4.98
CA GLY A 264 49.19 7.51 -4.75
C GLY A 264 49.82 6.70 -5.90
N GLN A 265 49.05 6.34 -6.93
CA GLN A 265 49.53 5.62 -8.11
C GLN A 265 49.73 6.54 -9.34
N ARG A 266 49.18 7.76 -9.30
CA ARG A 266 49.34 8.72 -10.40
C ARG A 266 50.80 9.15 -10.52
N GLY A 267 51.37 9.00 -11.72
CA GLY A 267 52.75 9.40 -12.03
C GLY A 267 53.81 8.32 -11.86
N LYS A 268 53.45 7.12 -11.36
CA LYS A 268 54.31 5.95 -11.49
C LYS A 268 54.22 5.46 -12.94
N LYS A 269 55.26 5.70 -13.73
CA LYS A 269 55.40 5.01 -15.03
C LYS A 269 55.56 3.52 -14.72
N GLU A 270 54.73 2.70 -15.36
CA GLU A 270 54.99 1.25 -15.47
C GLU A 270 56.32 0.99 -16.17
#